data_AF-A2GF99-F1
#
_entry.id   AF-A2GF99-F1
#
_cell.length_a   1.000
_cell.length_b   1.000
_cell.length_c   1.000
_cell.angle_alpha   90.00
_cell.angle_beta   90.00
_cell.angle_gamma   90.00
#
_symmetry.space_group_name_H-M   'P 1'
#
loop_
_entity.id
_entity.type
_entity.pdbx_description
1 polymer ?
#
loop_
_entity_poly.entity_id
_entity_poly.type
_entity_poly.pdbx_seq_one_letter_code
_entity_poly.pdbx_strand_id
1 'polypeptide(L)'
;MISLNLSKPNLGYLNISISKNQYLFQYPCQNNDACTPYTIVLDRGLYKFESWGSSGLSSGRGVPGLGGYTSGVIFLNDIQKFYLYVGANTDFNYKTNEGIHYVRGGASSDIRLYSNSNFDWNDAKSLRSRIMVAAGGGSAEWPGSIGGNAGGLIGGTSKSDCRYNGIICPEIWTKGANQTNGGTASRPNTFQDDSGT
;
A
#
# COMPACT_ATOMS: atom_id res chain seq x y z
N MET A 1 -2.73 -25.64 -14.88
CA MET A 1 -3.98 -24.90 -14.74
C MET A 1 -3.72 -23.70 -13.84
N ILE A 2 -4.15 -22.50 -14.22
CA ILE A 2 -4.09 -21.33 -13.31
C ILE A 2 -5.23 -21.47 -12.30
N SER A 3 -4.92 -21.48 -11.01
CA SER A 3 -5.91 -21.46 -9.92
C SER A 3 -5.87 -20.12 -9.21
N LEU A 4 -7.02 -19.49 -9.02
CA LEU A 4 -7.18 -18.15 -8.44
C LEU A 4 -8.25 -18.19 -7.35
N ASN A 5 -7.89 -17.91 -6.11
CA ASN A 5 -8.81 -17.94 -4.99
C ASN A 5 -8.55 -16.79 -4.01
N LEU A 6 -9.55 -16.46 -3.20
CA LEU A 6 -9.32 -15.69 -1.98
C LEU A 6 -8.75 -16.61 -0.90
N SER A 7 -7.77 -16.11 -0.16
CA SER A 7 -7.19 -16.84 0.97
C SER A 7 -8.14 -16.92 2.17
N LYS A 8 -8.95 -15.89 2.39
CA LYS A 8 -10.03 -15.84 3.39
C LYS A 8 -11.34 -15.42 2.69
N PRO A 9 -12.11 -16.38 2.15
CA PRO A 9 -13.30 -16.10 1.35
C PRO A 9 -14.37 -15.24 2.04
N ASN A 10 -14.43 -15.25 3.38
CA ASN A 10 -15.41 -14.50 4.15
C ASN A 10 -15.03 -13.03 4.41
N LEU A 11 -13.82 -12.59 4.03
CA LEU A 11 -13.33 -11.23 4.26
C LEU A 11 -13.22 -10.38 2.98
N GLY A 12 -13.79 -10.84 1.87
CA GLY A 12 -13.74 -10.12 0.61
C GLY A 12 -14.45 -10.83 -0.53
N TYR A 13 -14.27 -10.27 -1.72
CA TYR A 13 -14.82 -10.79 -2.97
C TYR A 13 -13.71 -11.01 -4.00
N LEU A 14 -13.93 -11.99 -4.89
CA LEU A 14 -13.00 -12.30 -5.95
C LEU A 14 -13.07 -11.22 -7.04
N ASN A 15 -12.35 -10.10 -6.82
CA ASN A 15 -12.39 -8.92 -7.68
C ASN A 15 -11.29 -8.99 -8.77
N ILE A 16 -11.53 -9.83 -9.78
CA ILE A 16 -10.58 -10.11 -10.86
C ILE A 16 -11.23 -9.80 -12.21
N SER A 17 -10.55 -9.01 -13.05
CA SER A 17 -10.93 -8.80 -14.45
C SER A 17 -9.96 -9.56 -15.36
N ILE A 18 -10.49 -10.35 -16.29
CA ILE A 18 -9.69 -11.21 -17.18
C ILE A 18 -9.88 -10.74 -18.62
N SER A 19 -8.77 -10.46 -19.31
CA SER A 19 -8.76 -10.12 -20.73
C SER A 19 -7.60 -10.83 -21.41
N LYS A 20 -7.91 -11.79 -22.30
CA LYS A 20 -6.92 -12.64 -22.97
C LYS A 20 -5.98 -13.32 -21.95
N ASN A 21 -4.70 -12.96 -21.97
CA ASN A 21 -3.65 -13.47 -21.09
C ASN A 21 -3.34 -12.52 -19.91
N GLN A 22 -4.19 -11.53 -19.66
CA GLN A 22 -4.03 -10.55 -18.58
C GLN A 22 -5.08 -10.76 -17.49
N TYR A 23 -4.60 -10.71 -16.25
CA TYR A 23 -5.41 -10.85 -15.04
C TYR A 23 -5.19 -9.61 -14.18
N LEU A 24 -6.23 -8.79 -14.05
CA LEU A 24 -6.21 -7.60 -13.20
C LEU A 24 -6.82 -7.94 -11.85
N PHE A 25 -5.99 -7.96 -10.82
CA PHE A 25 -6.40 -8.17 -9.43
C PHE A 25 -6.65 -6.82 -8.77
N GLN A 26 -7.90 -6.54 -8.42
CA GLN A 26 -8.27 -5.32 -7.70
C GLN A 26 -8.34 -5.59 -6.20
N TYR A 27 -8.45 -4.53 -5.39
CA TYR A 27 -8.59 -4.67 -3.95
C TYR A 27 -9.80 -5.59 -3.61
N PRO A 28 -9.59 -6.69 -2.86
CA PRO A 28 -10.62 -7.70 -2.66
C PRO A 28 -11.57 -7.39 -1.49
N CYS A 29 -11.26 -6.45 -0.61
CA CYS A 29 -11.88 -6.36 0.70
C CYS A 29 -12.97 -5.30 0.77
N GLN A 30 -13.99 -5.58 1.58
CA GLN A 30 -15.10 -4.65 1.83
C GLN A 30 -14.79 -3.66 2.96
N ASN A 31 -14.11 -4.16 4.00
CA ASN A 31 -13.80 -3.41 5.21
C ASN A 31 -12.33 -3.03 5.24
N ASN A 32 -12.03 -1.94 5.96
CA ASN A 32 -10.68 -1.38 5.99
C ASN A 32 -9.73 -2.13 6.94
N ASP A 33 -10.26 -2.84 7.94
CA ASP A 33 -9.44 -3.39 9.02
C ASP A 33 -9.27 -4.92 8.92
N ALA A 34 -10.23 -5.61 8.32
CA ALA A 34 -10.21 -7.06 8.10
C ALA A 34 -10.21 -7.34 6.60
N CYS A 35 -9.16 -8.02 6.11
CA CYS A 35 -8.95 -8.21 4.69
C CYS A 35 -8.31 -9.58 4.36
N THR A 36 -8.30 -9.92 3.07
CA THR A 36 -7.83 -11.17 2.49
C THR A 36 -6.87 -10.90 1.34
N PRO A 37 -5.73 -11.61 1.24
CA PRO A 37 -4.97 -11.67 0.00
C PRO A 37 -5.64 -12.62 -1.00
N TYR A 38 -5.18 -12.57 -2.25
CA TYR A 38 -5.41 -13.64 -3.22
C TYR A 38 -4.36 -14.74 -3.04
N THR A 39 -4.75 -16.00 -3.21
CA THR A 39 -3.84 -17.12 -3.46
C THR A 39 -3.95 -17.50 -4.92
N ILE A 40 -2.82 -17.47 -5.62
CA ILE A 40 -2.74 -17.91 -7.01
C ILE A 40 -1.77 -19.08 -7.13
N VAL A 41 -2.08 -20.02 -8.02
CA VAL A 41 -1.18 -21.12 -8.40
C VAL A 41 -0.99 -21.04 -9.90
N LEU A 42 0.26 -20.90 -10.32
CA LEU A 42 0.66 -20.79 -11.71
C LEU A 42 1.45 -22.05 -12.10
N ASP A 43 1.25 -22.52 -13.33
CA ASP A 43 2.10 -23.56 -13.89
C ASP A 43 3.49 -23.00 -14.24
N ARG A 44 4.39 -23.90 -14.64
CA ARG A 44 5.62 -23.53 -15.35
C ARG A 44 5.33 -22.62 -16.55
N GLY A 45 6.17 -21.62 -16.73
CA GLY A 45 5.99 -20.64 -17.80
C GLY A 45 6.68 -19.31 -17.50
N LEU A 46 6.53 -18.37 -18.44
CA LEU A 46 7.06 -17.03 -18.32
C LEU A 46 5.92 -16.04 -18.05
N TYR A 47 5.98 -15.35 -16.91
CA TYR A 47 4.92 -14.45 -16.46
C TYR A 47 5.46 -13.05 -16.24
N LYS A 48 4.76 -12.04 -16.76
CA LYS A 48 4.98 -10.65 -16.38
C LYS A 48 4.05 -10.33 -15.21
N PHE A 49 4.62 -9.84 -14.13
CA PHE A 49 3.89 -9.27 -13.01
C PHE A 49 4.03 -7.76 -13.00
N GLU A 50 2.96 -7.10 -12.59
CA GLU A 50 2.87 -5.65 -12.42
C GLU A 50 2.09 -5.37 -11.15
N SER A 51 2.53 -4.39 -10.37
CA SER A 51 1.90 -4.02 -9.11
C SER A 51 2.00 -2.52 -8.88
N TRP A 52 0.94 -1.95 -8.30
CA TRP A 52 0.80 -0.54 -7.95
C TRP A 52 0.43 -0.42 -6.48
N GLY A 53 1.13 0.44 -5.75
CA GLY A 53 0.71 0.84 -4.40
C GLY A 53 -0.44 1.83 -4.46
N SER A 54 -1.20 1.94 -3.37
CA SER A 54 -2.28 2.92 -3.26
C SER A 54 -1.70 4.34 -3.17
N SER A 55 -2.44 5.33 -3.66
CA SER A 55 -2.19 6.74 -3.31
C SER A 55 -2.44 6.97 -1.82
N GLY A 56 -1.97 8.07 -1.25
CA GLY A 56 -2.47 8.53 0.05
C GLY A 56 -3.89 9.09 -0.02
N LEU A 57 -4.43 9.45 1.16
CA LEU A 57 -5.67 10.21 1.29
C LEU A 57 -5.41 11.71 1.48
N SER A 58 -6.44 12.51 1.27
CA SER A 58 -6.45 13.96 1.55
C SER A 58 -7.75 14.37 2.25
N SER A 59 -7.65 15.25 3.26
CA SER A 59 -8.82 15.86 3.94
C SER A 59 -9.07 17.31 3.53
N GLY A 60 -8.05 18.06 3.07
CA GLY A 60 -8.12 19.52 2.92
C GLY A 60 -8.07 20.12 1.50
N ARG A 61 -8.40 19.40 0.43
CA ARG A 61 -8.00 19.78 -0.97
C ARG A 61 -6.48 19.77 -1.19
N GLY A 62 -5.75 18.99 -0.39
CA GLY A 62 -4.36 18.65 -0.67
C GLY A 62 -4.27 17.64 -1.82
N VAL A 63 -3.06 17.47 -2.35
CA VAL A 63 -2.76 16.47 -3.38
C VAL A 63 -2.01 15.31 -2.70
N PRO A 64 -2.63 14.14 -2.50
CA PRO A 64 -1.93 13.02 -1.90
C PRO A 64 -0.82 12.49 -2.83
N GLY A 65 0.18 11.86 -2.23
CA GLY A 65 1.24 11.18 -2.97
C GLY A 65 0.68 9.94 -3.67
N LEU A 66 1.18 9.67 -4.87
CA LEU A 66 0.88 8.46 -5.61
C LEU A 66 1.70 7.29 -5.07
N GLY A 67 1.14 6.08 -5.18
CA GLY A 67 1.87 4.85 -4.93
C GLY A 67 2.90 4.57 -6.02
N GLY A 68 3.90 3.77 -5.68
CA GLY A 68 4.93 3.32 -6.60
C GLY A 68 4.41 2.23 -7.54
N TYR A 69 5.17 1.98 -8.60
CA TYR A 69 4.97 0.90 -9.55
C TYR A 69 6.16 -0.05 -9.51
N THR A 70 5.90 -1.34 -9.65
CA THR A 70 6.93 -2.35 -9.87
C THR A 70 6.48 -3.35 -10.94
N SER A 71 7.43 -3.80 -11.75
CA SER A 71 7.20 -4.86 -12.73
C SER A 71 8.43 -5.74 -12.88
N GLY A 72 8.18 -7.01 -13.15
CA GLY A 72 9.22 -7.99 -13.42
C GLY A 72 8.66 -9.15 -14.23
N VAL A 73 9.56 -9.84 -14.92
CA VAL A 73 9.26 -11.10 -15.60
C VAL A 73 9.86 -12.23 -14.77
N ILE A 74 9.05 -13.23 -14.45
CA ILE A 74 9.46 -14.39 -13.67
C ILE A 74 9.29 -15.64 -14.54
N PHE A 75 10.35 -16.44 -14.60
CA PHE A 75 10.32 -17.76 -15.20
C PHE A 75 10.10 -18.82 -14.12
N LEU A 76 9.07 -19.65 -14.31
CA LEU A 76 8.71 -20.74 -13.40
C LEU A 76 9.10 -22.07 -14.04
N ASN A 77 9.99 -22.80 -13.37
CA ASN A 77 10.37 -24.17 -13.77
C ASN A 77 9.30 -25.20 -13.34
N ASP A 78 8.63 -24.91 -12.23
CA ASP A 78 7.66 -25.78 -11.58
C ASP A 78 6.36 -25.02 -11.29
N ILE A 79 5.32 -25.76 -10.93
CA ILE A 79 4.08 -25.16 -10.42
C ILE A 79 4.42 -24.37 -9.14
N GLN A 80 4.08 -23.09 -9.13
CA GLN A 80 4.40 -22.19 -8.01
C GLN A 80 3.14 -21.51 -7.49
N LYS A 81 3.03 -21.46 -6.15
CA LYS A 81 2.01 -20.71 -5.43
C LYS A 81 2.53 -19.33 -5.07
N PHE A 82 1.69 -18.32 -5.24
CA PHE A 82 1.94 -16.94 -4.80
C PHE A 82 0.77 -16.40 -3.99
N TYR A 83 1.07 -15.43 -3.15
CA TYR A 83 0.08 -14.66 -2.40
C TYR A 83 0.16 -13.21 -2.84
N LEU A 84 -0.96 -12.66 -3.31
CA LEU A 84 -1.05 -11.28 -3.76
C LEU A 84 -1.73 -10.45 -2.68
N TYR A 85 -0.97 -9.54 -2.06
CA TYR A 85 -1.48 -8.57 -1.10
C TYR A 85 -1.70 -7.27 -1.86
N VAL A 86 -2.95 -6.94 -2.16
CA VAL A 86 -3.31 -5.70 -2.85
C VAL A 86 -3.63 -4.65 -1.80
N GLY A 87 -2.89 -3.54 -1.80
CA GLY A 87 -3.11 -2.42 -0.89
C GLY A 87 -4.18 -1.46 -1.38
N ALA A 88 -4.82 -0.77 -0.43
CA ALA A 88 -5.74 0.33 -0.67
C ALA A 88 -5.54 1.41 0.41
N ASN A 89 -6.52 2.31 0.56
CA ASN A 89 -6.53 3.32 1.62
C ASN A 89 -7.11 2.75 2.92
N THR A 90 -6.51 1.68 3.43
CA THR A 90 -7.00 0.85 4.54
C THR A 90 -5.85 0.47 5.49
N ASP A 91 -6.13 -0.21 6.61
CA ASP A 91 -5.08 -0.70 7.51
C ASP A 91 -4.42 -2.00 7.04
N PHE A 92 -4.96 -2.59 5.96
CA PHE A 92 -4.37 -3.76 5.36
C PHE A 92 -3.13 -3.43 4.55
N ASN A 93 -2.02 -4.10 4.88
CA ASN A 93 -0.71 -3.89 4.24
C ASN A 93 -0.21 -2.43 4.32
N TYR A 94 -0.60 -1.77 5.40
CA TYR A 94 -0.28 -0.39 5.72
C TYR A 94 0.57 -0.34 6.98
N LYS A 95 1.62 0.49 7.00
CA LYS A 95 2.45 0.70 8.17
C LYS A 95 2.26 2.12 8.68
N THR A 96 1.75 2.29 9.89
CA THR A 96 1.85 3.55 10.64
C THR A 96 3.01 3.52 11.60
N ASN A 97 3.48 4.71 11.96
CA ASN A 97 4.14 4.91 13.25
C ASN A 97 3.04 5.18 14.28
N GLU A 98 3.24 4.74 15.53
CA GLU A 98 2.32 4.99 16.65
C GLU A 98 1.98 6.50 16.77
N GLY A 99 0.70 6.86 16.79
CA GLY A 99 0.24 8.26 16.91
C GLY A 99 -1.22 8.48 16.52
N ILE A 100 -1.76 9.67 16.79
CA ILE A 100 -3.11 10.09 16.39
C ILE A 100 -3.13 10.27 14.86
N HIS A 101 -4.06 9.59 14.17
CA HIS A 101 -4.13 9.58 12.71
C HIS A 101 -5.21 10.55 12.21
N TYR A 102 -4.82 11.72 11.71
CA TYR A 102 -5.75 12.61 11.02
C TYR A 102 -5.97 12.19 9.55
N VAL A 103 -4.90 11.90 8.79
CA VAL A 103 -5.01 11.44 7.39
C VAL A 103 -4.01 10.34 7.05
N ARG A 104 -4.52 9.23 6.49
CA ARG A 104 -3.75 8.01 6.19
C ARG A 104 -3.00 8.09 4.86
N GLY A 105 -1.79 7.51 4.85
CA GLY A 105 -1.08 7.20 3.61
C GLY A 105 -1.71 6.00 2.89
N GLY A 106 -1.19 5.69 1.70
CA GLY A 106 -1.59 4.52 0.93
C GLY A 106 -0.88 3.26 1.41
N ALA A 107 -1.56 2.12 1.34
CA ALA A 107 -0.95 0.81 1.56
C ALA A 107 -0.12 0.34 0.36
N SER A 108 0.84 -0.55 0.62
CA SER A 108 1.62 -1.20 -0.44
C SER A 108 0.84 -2.35 -1.10
N SER A 109 1.20 -2.67 -2.34
CA SER A 109 0.80 -3.92 -2.99
C SER A 109 2.03 -4.78 -3.24
N ASP A 110 2.00 -6.05 -2.86
CA ASP A 110 3.16 -6.93 -2.95
C ASP A 110 2.81 -8.39 -3.24
N ILE A 111 3.83 -9.11 -3.72
CA ILE A 111 3.73 -10.50 -4.17
C ILE A 111 4.68 -11.33 -3.32
N ARG A 112 4.12 -12.36 -2.66
CA ARG A 112 4.82 -13.18 -1.67
C ARG A 112 4.87 -14.64 -2.06
N LEU A 113 5.98 -15.29 -1.73
CA LEU A 113 6.14 -16.75 -1.86
C LEU A 113 5.57 -17.52 -0.66
N TYR A 114 5.38 -16.85 0.47
CA TYR A 114 4.89 -17.45 1.70
C TYR A 114 3.85 -16.57 2.38
N SER A 115 2.86 -17.22 2.99
CA SER A 115 1.93 -16.64 3.95
C SER A 115 1.71 -17.64 5.08
N ASN A 116 1.52 -17.16 6.31
CA ASN A 116 1.15 -18.03 7.42
C ASN A 116 -0.31 -18.52 7.25
N SER A 117 -0.71 -19.50 8.08
CA SER A 117 -2.03 -20.13 8.01
C SER A 117 -3.19 -19.14 8.21
N ASN A 118 -2.94 -18.07 8.94
CA ASN A 118 -3.93 -17.04 9.26
C ASN A 118 -3.92 -15.89 8.26
N PHE A 119 -3.11 -15.96 7.19
CA PHE A 119 -2.90 -14.89 6.21
C PHE A 119 -2.77 -13.51 6.85
N ASP A 120 -1.97 -13.43 7.91
CA ASP A 120 -1.60 -12.15 8.52
C ASP A 120 -0.68 -11.41 7.56
N TRP A 121 -1.06 -10.18 7.22
CA TRP A 121 -0.29 -9.34 6.31
C TRP A 121 1.01 -8.86 6.95
N ASN A 122 1.08 -8.77 8.29
CA ASN A 122 2.23 -8.28 9.02
C ASN A 122 3.13 -9.38 9.59
N ASP A 123 2.92 -10.63 9.17
CA ASP A 123 3.78 -11.75 9.57
C ASP A 123 5.21 -11.56 9.04
N ALA A 124 6.21 -11.60 9.93
CA ALA A 124 7.59 -11.30 9.58
C ALA A 124 8.19 -12.27 8.54
N LYS A 125 7.79 -13.54 8.55
CA LYS A 125 8.26 -14.54 7.57
C LYS A 125 7.60 -14.31 6.21
N SER A 126 6.31 -13.98 6.20
CA SER A 126 5.57 -13.55 5.02
C SER A 126 6.21 -12.31 4.38
N LEU A 127 6.47 -11.26 5.17
CA LEU A 127 7.10 -10.03 4.71
C LEU A 127 8.51 -10.23 4.13
N ARG A 128 9.29 -11.18 4.64
CA ARG A 128 10.62 -11.53 4.08
C ARG A 128 10.54 -12.34 2.79
N SER A 129 9.37 -12.90 2.46
CA SER A 129 9.16 -13.69 1.24
C SER A 129 8.63 -12.85 0.05
N ARG A 130 8.54 -11.52 0.22
CA ARG A 130 8.17 -10.60 -0.85
C ARG A 130 9.22 -10.61 -1.96
N ILE A 131 8.78 -10.82 -3.19
CA ILE A 131 9.64 -10.80 -4.38
C ILE A 131 9.41 -9.57 -5.26
N MET A 132 8.25 -8.91 -5.11
CA MET A 132 7.93 -7.64 -5.75
C MET A 132 7.10 -6.80 -4.78
N VAL A 133 7.43 -5.51 -4.67
CA VAL A 133 6.76 -4.57 -3.76
C VAL A 133 6.53 -3.24 -4.48
N ALA A 134 5.28 -2.81 -4.51
CA ALA A 134 4.86 -1.48 -4.93
C ALA A 134 4.43 -0.70 -3.68
N ALA A 135 5.23 0.30 -3.30
CA ALA A 135 5.00 1.06 -2.08
C ALA A 135 3.80 2.01 -2.19
N GLY A 136 3.10 2.29 -1.09
CA GLY A 136 2.01 3.27 -1.05
C GLY A 136 2.48 4.71 -0.82
N GLY A 137 1.72 5.68 -1.34
CA GLY A 137 2.04 7.11 -1.28
C GLY A 137 1.72 7.80 0.05
N GLY A 138 2.30 8.97 0.30
CA GLY A 138 2.04 9.78 1.49
C GLY A 138 0.70 10.53 1.46
N SER A 139 0.15 10.86 2.63
CA SER A 139 -1.08 11.64 2.78
C SER A 139 -0.89 13.15 2.57
N ALA A 140 -2.01 13.87 2.42
CA ALA A 140 -2.05 15.34 2.38
C ALA A 140 -3.21 15.89 3.22
N GLU A 141 -2.94 16.33 4.43
CA GLU A 141 -3.96 16.80 5.37
C GLU A 141 -4.46 18.21 5.03
N TRP A 142 -3.56 19.19 4.93
CA TRP A 142 -3.95 20.60 4.80
C TRP A 142 -4.20 21.02 3.34
N PRO A 143 -5.06 22.04 3.12
CA PRO A 143 -5.16 22.70 1.82
C PRO A 143 -3.80 23.12 1.29
N GLY A 144 -3.50 22.78 0.04
CA GLY A 144 -2.19 23.08 -0.58
C GLY A 144 -1.04 22.15 -0.18
N SER A 145 -1.27 21.19 0.71
CA SER A 145 -0.28 20.13 0.99
C SER A 145 -0.14 19.18 -0.18
N ILE A 146 1.08 18.70 -0.40
CA ILE A 146 1.43 17.71 -1.42
C ILE A 146 2.10 16.54 -0.72
N GLY A 147 1.49 15.35 -0.79
CA GLY A 147 2.01 14.13 -0.21
C GLY A 147 3.23 13.60 -0.98
N GLY A 148 4.11 12.88 -0.28
CA GLY A 148 5.29 12.27 -0.89
C GLY A 148 4.94 11.07 -1.77
N ASN A 149 5.27 11.11 -3.07
CA ASN A 149 5.13 9.95 -3.95
C ASN A 149 6.04 8.79 -3.53
N ALA A 150 5.58 7.56 -3.67
CA ALA A 150 6.36 6.38 -3.32
C ALA A 150 7.07 5.74 -4.53
N GLY A 151 8.11 4.95 -4.24
CA GLY A 151 8.91 4.26 -5.24
C GLY A 151 10.31 4.84 -5.42
N GLY A 152 11.07 4.23 -6.34
CA GLY A 152 12.47 4.61 -6.61
C GLY A 152 13.45 4.28 -5.48
N LEU A 153 14.72 4.66 -5.68
CA LEU A 153 15.77 4.57 -4.65
C LEU A 153 15.49 5.54 -3.49
N ILE A 154 14.84 6.67 -3.80
CA ILE A 154 14.49 7.73 -2.86
C ILE A 154 13.00 8.03 -3.03
N GLY A 155 12.25 7.95 -1.93
CA GLY A 155 10.84 8.31 -1.90
C GLY A 155 10.65 9.82 -1.94
N GLY A 156 9.57 10.27 -2.57
CA GLY A 156 9.23 11.68 -2.69
C GLY A 156 9.04 12.32 -1.32
N THR A 157 9.58 13.53 -1.15
CA THR A 157 9.36 14.33 0.07
C THR A 157 8.07 15.12 -0.08
N SER A 158 7.26 15.16 0.97
CA SER A 158 6.03 15.93 0.99
C SER A 158 6.30 17.42 1.19
N LYS A 159 5.31 18.25 0.86
CA LYS A 159 5.24 19.66 1.25
C LYS A 159 3.96 19.86 2.05
N SER A 160 4.07 20.39 3.26
CA SER A 160 2.90 20.77 4.05
C SER A 160 2.64 22.28 3.90
N ASP A 161 1.38 22.66 3.68
CA ASP A 161 0.88 24.04 3.86
C ASP A 161 -0.01 24.07 5.11
N CYS A 162 0.52 23.51 6.20
CA CYS A 162 -0.15 23.54 7.50
C CYS A 162 -0.20 24.98 8.02
N ARG A 163 -1.42 25.43 8.33
CA ARG A 163 -1.71 26.74 8.92
C ARG A 163 -2.60 26.56 10.13
N TYR A 164 -2.02 26.72 11.31
CA TYR A 164 -2.75 26.63 12.58
C TYR A 164 -2.76 28.00 13.26
N ASN A 165 -3.94 28.60 13.47
CA ASN A 165 -4.10 29.92 14.11
C ASN A 165 -3.19 31.03 13.53
N GLY A 166 -2.97 31.02 12.21
CA GLY A 166 -2.12 32.00 11.52
C GLY A 166 -0.61 31.68 11.51
N ILE A 167 -0.19 30.57 12.12
CA ILE A 167 1.19 30.08 12.13
C ILE A 167 1.37 29.03 11.02
N ILE A 168 2.41 29.20 10.21
CA ILE A 168 2.86 28.18 9.26
C ILE A 168 3.69 27.16 10.03
N CYS A 169 3.43 25.87 9.85
CA CYS A 169 4.15 24.78 10.53
C CYS A 169 5.17 24.12 9.57
N PRO A 170 6.36 24.72 9.36
CA PRO A 170 7.30 24.29 8.33
C PRO A 170 7.97 22.95 8.59
N GLU A 171 7.87 22.37 9.80
CA GLU A 171 8.58 21.15 10.19
C GLU A 171 7.80 19.85 9.92
N ILE A 172 6.58 19.94 9.38
CA ILE A 172 5.71 18.79 9.14
C ILE A 172 5.99 18.21 7.75
N TRP A 173 7.02 17.37 7.62
CA TRP A 173 7.32 16.67 6.38
C TRP A 173 7.13 15.15 6.53
N THR A 174 6.54 14.55 5.50
CA THR A 174 6.39 13.11 5.31
C THR A 174 7.19 12.70 4.08
N LYS A 175 7.46 11.40 3.93
CA LYS A 175 8.10 10.87 2.73
C LYS A 175 7.36 9.63 2.26
N GLY A 176 7.21 9.50 0.95
CA GLY A 176 6.80 8.24 0.35
C GLY A 176 7.81 7.14 0.64
N ALA A 177 7.37 5.88 0.62
CA ALA A 177 8.27 4.75 0.82
C ALA A 177 9.30 4.61 -0.31
N ASN A 178 10.44 3.96 -0.01
CA ASN A 178 11.53 3.69 -0.94
C ASN A 178 11.98 2.22 -0.87
N GLN A 179 13.03 1.86 -1.60
CA GLN A 179 13.52 0.47 -1.65
C GLN A 179 13.89 -0.13 -0.28
N THR A 180 14.45 0.66 0.62
CA THR A 180 15.01 0.16 1.89
C THR A 180 14.12 0.45 3.10
N ASN A 181 13.16 1.37 2.97
CA ASN A 181 12.36 1.87 4.09
C ASN A 181 10.90 2.12 3.70
N GLY A 182 10.01 1.90 4.68
CA GLY A 182 8.64 2.39 4.62
C GLY A 182 8.59 3.92 4.52
N GLY A 183 7.42 4.47 4.16
CA GLY A 183 7.21 5.92 4.18
C GLY A 183 7.36 6.47 5.60
N THR A 184 7.75 7.73 5.72
CA THR A 184 7.84 8.39 7.02
C THR A 184 6.59 9.21 7.23
N ALA A 185 5.81 8.88 8.27
CA ALA A 185 4.72 9.71 8.74
C ALA A 185 5.24 11.07 9.26
N SER A 186 4.34 12.03 9.43
CA SER A 186 4.66 13.27 10.13
C SER A 186 5.08 12.94 11.56
N ARG A 187 6.06 13.69 12.08
CA ARG A 187 6.41 13.57 13.49
C ARG A 187 5.24 14.09 14.34
N PRO A 188 4.97 13.48 15.51
CA PRO A 188 4.13 14.10 16.52
C PRO A 188 4.65 15.52 16.75
N ASN A 189 3.77 16.49 16.56
CA ASN A 189 4.08 17.89 16.73
C ASN A 189 3.00 18.52 17.63
N THR A 190 3.30 19.69 18.18
CA THR A 190 2.40 20.40 19.11
C THR A 190 1.21 21.07 18.40
N PHE A 191 1.14 20.99 17.08
CA PHE A 191 0.04 21.53 16.28
C PHE A 191 -1.03 20.44 16.12
N GLN A 192 -1.80 20.21 17.18
CA GLN A 192 -3.02 19.42 17.08
C GLN A 192 -4.11 20.31 16.48
N ASP A 193 -4.85 19.78 15.50
CA ASP A 193 -6.09 20.42 15.10
C ASP A 193 -7.07 20.25 16.27
N ASP A 194 -7.22 21.29 17.09
CA ASP A 194 -8.30 21.45 18.07
C ASP A 194 -9.63 21.68 17.32
N SER A 195 -9.94 20.84 16.34
CA SER A 195 -11.29 20.72 15.81
C SER A 195 -12.11 19.94 16.85
N GLY A 196 -12.37 20.60 17.97
CA GLY A 196 -13.38 20.19 18.93
C GLY A 196 -14.73 20.08 18.22
N THR A 197 -15.19 18.85 18.11
CA THR A 197 -16.61 18.49 18.07
C THR A 197 -16.82 17.31 18.99
#